data_AF-A0A510UW78-F1
#
_entry.id   AF-A0A510UW78-F1
#
_cell.length_a   1.000
_cell.length_b   1.000
_cell.length_c   1.000
_cell.angle_alpha   90.00
_cell.angle_beta   90.00
_cell.angle_gamma   90.00
#
_symmetry.space_group_name_H-M   'P 1'
#
loop_
_entity.id
_entity.type
_entity.pdbx_description
1 polymer ?
#
loop_
_entity_poly.entity_id
_entity_poly.type
_entity_poly.pdbx_seq_one_letter_code
_entity_poly.pdbx_strand_id
1 'polypeptide(L)'
;MTWVLMLVVSAVLPALLFGMVLALFPGEEETPRWRAALARRLERWAQAVRREPPVTTDPFDALWVQDRLTKVADHVRRLEGDTRGYARAERIIASQLAYDQLLAKACNLAGVQVVPSPLGDPAERFREEVELAERGWSW
;
A
#
# COMPACT_ATOMS: atom_id res chain seq x y z
N MET A 1 -25.75 25.54 39.23
CA MET A 1 -25.60 25.43 37.76
C MET A 1 -24.21 24.93 37.34
N THR A 2 -23.13 25.24 38.06
CA THR A 2 -21.76 24.74 37.78
C THR A 2 -21.57 23.24 37.98
N TRP A 3 -22.24 22.65 38.97
CA TRP A 3 -22.18 21.21 39.26
C TRP A 3 -22.72 20.32 38.14
N VAL A 4 -23.78 20.78 37.44
CA VAL A 4 -24.34 20.07 36.28
C VAL A 4 -23.35 20.12 35.11
N LEU A 5 -22.67 21.26 34.90
CA LEU A 5 -21.66 21.41 33.87
C LEU A 5 -20.45 20.49 34.11
N MET A 6 -20.00 20.36 35.36
CA MET A 6 -18.91 19.45 35.72
C MET A 6 -19.27 17.98 35.52
N LEU A 7 -20.50 17.57 35.86
CA LEU A 7 -20.99 16.20 35.62
C LEU A 7 -21.08 15.88 34.12
N VAL A 8 -21.59 16.81 33.31
CA VAL A 8 -21.69 16.63 31.85
C VAL A 8 -20.31 16.55 31.23
N VAL A 9 -19.38 17.44 31.58
CA VAL A 9 -17.99 17.40 31.07
C VAL A 9 -17.29 16.12 31.52
N SER A 10 -17.48 15.69 32.77
CA SER A 10 -16.89 14.45 33.30
C SER A 10 -17.41 13.19 32.62
N ALA A 11 -18.63 13.19 32.07
CA ALA A 11 -19.19 12.03 31.39
C ALA A 11 -18.95 12.06 29.87
N VAL A 12 -19.07 13.24 29.27
CA VAL A 12 -18.94 13.44 27.82
C VAL A 12 -17.48 13.38 27.37
N LEU A 13 -16.54 13.93 28.17
CA LEU A 13 -15.12 13.91 27.83
C LEU A 13 -14.56 12.48 27.72
N PRO A 14 -14.74 11.57 28.70
CA PRO A 14 -14.28 10.19 28.56
C PRO A 14 -15.07 9.43 27.49
N ALA A 15 -16.36 9.70 27.28
CA ALA A 15 -17.12 9.06 26.21
C ALA A 15 -16.62 9.46 24.81
N LEU A 16 -16.28 10.74 24.60
CA LEU A 16 -15.68 11.24 23.37
C LEU A 16 -14.26 10.71 23.17
N LEU A 17 -13.44 10.69 24.23
CA LEU A 17 -12.09 10.13 24.18
C LEU A 17 -12.15 8.62 23.90
N PHE A 18 -13.06 7.90 24.53
CA PHE A 18 -13.25 6.47 24.31
C PHE A 18 -13.77 6.17 22.90
N GLY A 19 -14.71 6.95 22.38
CA GLY A 19 -15.16 6.88 20.98
C GLY A 19 -14.05 7.20 19.99
N MET A 20 -13.19 8.17 20.29
CA MET A 20 -12.02 8.52 19.48
C MET A 20 -10.97 7.41 19.49
N VAL A 21 -10.74 6.77 20.64
CA VAL A 21 -9.85 5.61 20.77
C VAL A 21 -10.42 4.41 20.02
N LEU A 22 -11.71 4.11 20.14
CA LEU A 22 -12.36 3.04 19.39
C LEU A 22 -12.35 3.30 17.88
N ALA A 23 -12.44 4.56 17.43
CA ALA A 23 -12.28 4.90 16.01
C ALA A 23 -10.84 4.66 15.48
N LEU A 24 -9.86 4.58 16.39
CA LEU A 24 -8.48 4.21 16.11
C LEU A 24 -8.29 2.68 16.01
N PHE A 25 -9.15 1.89 16.69
CA PHE A 25 -9.13 0.44 16.59
C PHE A 25 -9.98 -0.04 15.38
N PRO A 26 -9.41 -0.85 14.47
CA PRO A 26 -10.10 -1.29 13.26
C PRO A 26 -11.17 -2.34 13.59
N GLY A 27 -12.45 -1.99 13.36
CA GLY A 27 -13.54 -2.97 13.26
C GLY A 27 -13.61 -3.57 11.84
N GLU A 28 -13.97 -4.84 11.74
CA GLU A 28 -14.01 -5.66 10.51
C GLU A 28 -15.01 -5.20 9.43
N GLU A 29 -15.86 -4.19 9.70
CA GLU A 29 -16.93 -3.82 8.78
C GLU A 29 -16.66 -2.48 8.08
N GLU A 30 -16.52 -2.58 6.75
CA GLU A 30 -16.53 -1.53 5.71
C GLU A 30 -15.67 -0.28 5.96
N THR A 31 -14.59 -0.16 5.17
CA THR A 31 -13.68 0.99 5.17
C THR A 31 -14.45 2.33 5.04
N PRO A 32 -14.51 3.17 6.09
CA PRO A 32 -15.29 4.40 6.05
C PRO A 32 -14.69 5.40 5.05
N ARG A 33 -15.54 6.07 4.26
CA ARG A 33 -15.16 6.93 3.11
C ARG A 33 -14.14 8.03 3.44
N TRP A 34 -14.10 8.50 4.69
CA TRP A 34 -13.12 9.49 5.14
C TRP A 34 -11.70 8.93 5.19
N ARG A 35 -11.51 7.63 5.51
CA ARG A 35 -10.19 6.98 5.51
C ARG A 35 -9.63 6.88 4.10
N ALA A 36 -10.47 6.52 3.12
CA ALA A 36 -10.07 6.51 1.71
C ALA A 36 -9.73 7.92 1.18
N ALA A 37 -10.41 8.96 1.66
CA ALA A 37 -10.07 10.34 1.34
C ALA A 37 -8.74 10.77 2.01
N LEU A 38 -8.51 10.36 3.26
CA LEU A 38 -7.28 10.63 4.00
C LEU A 38 -6.08 9.94 3.35
N ALA A 39 -6.20 8.67 2.99
CA ALA A 39 -5.19 7.90 2.28
C ALA A 39 -4.78 8.61 0.98
N ARG A 40 -5.75 8.97 0.13
CA ARG A 40 -5.50 9.74 -1.11
C ARG A 40 -4.83 11.10 -0.89
N ARG A 41 -5.01 11.71 0.29
CA ARG A 41 -4.41 13.01 0.62
C ARG A 41 -2.98 12.82 1.12
N LEU A 42 -2.74 11.83 1.98
CA LEU A 42 -1.39 11.44 2.43
C LEU A 42 -0.52 11.00 1.25
N GLU A 43 -1.10 10.28 0.29
CA GLU A 43 -0.38 9.79 -0.87
C GLU A 43 0.08 10.93 -1.79
N ARG A 44 -0.77 11.94 -2.02
CA ARG A 44 -0.37 13.18 -2.71
C ARG A 44 0.76 13.92 -2.01
N TRP A 45 0.74 13.95 -0.68
CA TRP A 45 1.82 14.54 0.11
C TRP A 45 3.12 13.74 0.01
N ALA A 46 3.02 12.41 0.09
CA ALA A 46 4.17 11.52 -0.07
C ALA A 46 4.81 11.67 -1.46
N GLN A 47 4.00 11.82 -2.52
CA GLN A 47 4.48 12.07 -3.87
C GLN A 47 5.19 13.41 -3.99
N ALA A 48 4.70 14.47 -3.34
CA ALA A 48 5.37 15.77 -3.30
C ALA A 48 6.71 15.75 -2.53
N VAL A 49 6.85 14.86 -1.54
CA VAL A 49 8.07 14.72 -0.72
C VAL A 49 9.10 13.80 -1.37
N ARG A 50 8.68 12.84 -2.20
CA ARG A 50 9.59 11.96 -2.95
C ARG A 50 10.37 12.80 -3.97
N ARG A 51 11.62 13.11 -3.66
CA ARG A 51 12.59 13.58 -4.66
C ARG A 51 12.97 12.40 -5.55
N GLU A 52 12.68 12.53 -6.83
CA GLU A 52 13.11 11.56 -7.83
C GLU A 52 14.62 11.73 -8.03
N PRO A 53 15.44 10.71 -7.72
CA PRO A 53 16.88 10.81 -7.94
C PRO A 53 17.16 10.93 -9.45
N PRO A 54 18.23 11.63 -9.86
CA PRO A 54 18.58 11.76 -11.27
C PRO A 54 18.80 10.38 -11.89
N VAL A 55 18.08 10.09 -12.98
CA VAL A 55 18.12 8.82 -13.69
C VAL A 55 19.50 8.66 -14.32
N THR A 56 20.34 7.86 -13.68
CA THR A 56 21.58 7.33 -14.29
C THR A 56 21.25 5.91 -14.67
N THR A 57 20.98 5.66 -15.95
CA THR A 57 20.56 4.32 -16.41
C THR A 57 21.74 3.36 -16.34
N ASP A 58 21.75 2.47 -15.35
CA ASP A 58 22.69 1.35 -15.31
C ASP A 58 22.16 0.26 -16.27
N PRO A 59 22.97 -0.25 -17.22
CA PRO A 59 22.56 -1.35 -18.09
C PRO A 59 22.11 -2.61 -17.32
N PHE A 60 22.53 -2.79 -16.06
CA PHE A 60 22.12 -3.92 -15.21
C PHE A 60 20.86 -3.66 -14.38
N ASP A 61 20.27 -2.47 -14.44
CA ASP A 61 19.05 -2.15 -13.69
C ASP A 61 17.90 -3.11 -14.02
N ALA A 62 17.74 -3.47 -15.30
CA ALA A 62 16.70 -4.39 -15.74
C ALA A 62 16.86 -5.78 -15.11
N LEU A 63 18.09 -6.30 -15.10
CA LEU A 63 18.41 -7.60 -14.50
C LEU A 63 18.21 -7.57 -12.97
N TRP A 64 18.63 -6.49 -12.32
CA TRP A 64 18.45 -6.31 -10.88
C TRP A 64 16.96 -6.27 -10.52
N VAL A 65 16.14 -5.57 -11.31
CA VAL A 65 14.69 -5.52 -11.10
C VAL A 65 14.05 -6.89 -11.31
N GLN A 66 14.43 -7.63 -12.36
CA GLN A 66 13.94 -8.99 -12.61
C GLN A 66 14.27 -9.94 -11.45
N ASP A 67 15.52 -9.99 -10.98
CA ASP A 67 15.92 -10.81 -9.82
C ASP A 67 15.11 -10.44 -8.56
N ARG A 68 14.87 -9.15 -8.34
CA ARG A 68 14.09 -8.69 -7.19
C ARG A 68 12.61 -9.05 -7.30
N LEU A 69 12.03 -8.91 -8.50
CA LEU A 69 10.66 -9.32 -8.79
C LEU A 69 10.47 -10.81 -8.54
N THR A 70 11.39 -11.66 -9.01
CA THR A 70 11.36 -13.11 -8.76
C THR A 70 11.29 -13.40 -7.26
N LYS A 71 12.21 -12.80 -6.50
CA LYS A 71 12.30 -13.02 -5.04
C LYS A 71 11.03 -12.59 -4.31
N VAL A 72 10.42 -11.47 -4.71
CA VAL A 72 9.19 -10.96 -4.09
C VAL A 72 7.97 -11.76 -4.52
N ALA A 73 7.85 -12.12 -5.80
CA ALA A 73 6.78 -12.98 -6.31
C ALA A 73 6.78 -14.34 -5.58
N ASP A 74 7.95 -14.95 -5.44
CA ASP A 74 8.13 -16.16 -4.64
C ASP A 74 7.77 -15.96 -3.17
N HIS A 75 8.08 -14.80 -2.60
CA HIS A 75 7.72 -14.49 -1.22
C HIS A 75 6.21 -14.39 -1.04
N VAL A 76 5.51 -13.70 -1.95
CA VAL A 76 4.04 -13.58 -1.94
C VAL A 76 3.41 -14.96 -2.08
N ARG A 77 3.83 -15.78 -3.07
CA ARG A 77 3.35 -17.17 -3.24
C ARG A 77 3.52 -18.01 -1.98
N ARG A 78 4.68 -17.91 -1.31
CA ARG A 78 4.91 -18.61 -0.03
C ARG A 78 3.97 -18.13 1.09
N LEU A 79 3.73 -16.83 1.20
CA LEU A 79 2.81 -16.27 2.21
C LEU A 79 1.34 -16.62 1.94
N GLU A 80 0.97 -16.74 0.66
CA GLU A 80 -0.36 -17.19 0.25
C GLU A 80 -0.56 -18.66 0.58
N GLY A 81 0.44 -19.51 0.37
CA GLY A 81 0.40 -20.95 0.71
C GLY A 81 0.51 -21.27 2.20
N ASP A 82 1.16 -20.41 3.00
CA ASP A 82 1.28 -20.62 4.45
C ASP A 82 0.07 -20.07 5.21
N THR A 83 -0.79 -20.98 5.68
CA THR A 83 -1.97 -20.64 6.48
C THR A 83 -1.63 -20.36 7.95
N ARG A 84 -0.41 -20.65 8.41
CA ARG A 84 -0.04 -20.58 9.84
C ARG A 84 0.84 -19.36 10.11
N GLY A 85 0.24 -18.28 10.59
CA GLY A 85 1.01 -17.12 11.02
C GLY A 85 0.18 -16.00 11.60
N TYR A 86 0.69 -15.39 12.67
CA TYR A 86 0.17 -14.12 13.16
C TYR A 86 0.46 -13.01 12.14
N ALA A 87 -0.43 -12.01 12.04
CA ALA A 87 -0.33 -10.87 11.11
C ALA A 87 -0.14 -11.25 9.61
N ARG A 88 -0.66 -12.40 9.18
CA ARG A 88 -0.57 -12.86 7.79
C ARG A 88 -1.11 -11.84 6.78
N ALA A 89 -2.29 -11.29 7.05
CA ALA A 89 -2.92 -10.31 6.16
C ALA A 89 -2.01 -9.08 5.94
N GLU A 90 -1.44 -8.54 7.01
CA GLU A 90 -0.51 -7.40 6.93
C GLU A 90 0.75 -7.75 6.14
N ARG A 91 1.34 -8.93 6.38
CA ARG A 91 2.53 -9.39 5.64
C ARG A 91 2.26 -9.58 4.15
N ILE A 92 1.09 -10.12 3.80
CA ILE A 92 0.67 -10.25 2.40
C ILE A 92 0.51 -8.86 1.77
N ILE A 93 -0.21 -7.95 2.43
CA ILE A 93 -0.41 -6.58 1.95
C ILE A 93 0.94 -5.88 1.74
N ALA A 94 1.84 -5.91 2.73
CA ALA A 94 3.15 -5.28 2.62
C ALA A 94 3.99 -5.87 1.49
N SER A 95 3.94 -7.19 1.29
CA SER A 95 4.67 -7.86 0.21
C SER A 95 4.10 -7.54 -1.16
N GLN A 96 2.77 -7.45 -1.29
CA GLN A 96 2.09 -7.04 -2.50
C GLN A 96 2.41 -5.58 -2.87
N LEU A 97 2.43 -4.67 -1.88
CA LEU A 97 2.83 -3.28 -2.12
C LEU A 97 4.29 -3.15 -2.55
N ALA A 98 5.18 -3.99 -2.02
CA ALA A 98 6.57 -4.04 -2.46
C ALA A 98 6.69 -4.59 -3.89
N TYR A 99 5.86 -5.57 -4.24
CA TYR A 99 5.77 -6.12 -5.60
C TYR A 99 5.31 -5.05 -6.60
N ASP A 100 4.23 -4.33 -6.30
CA ASP A 100 3.70 -3.26 -7.17
C ASP A 100 4.73 -2.15 -7.43
N GLN A 101 5.54 -1.80 -6.43
CA GLN A 101 6.61 -0.82 -6.60
C GLN A 101 7.72 -1.30 -7.54
N LEU A 102 8.06 -2.59 -7.49
CA LEU A 102 9.04 -3.19 -8.40
C LEU A 102 8.46 -3.31 -9.82
N LEU A 103 7.17 -3.62 -9.93
CA LEU A 103 6.46 -3.70 -11.20
C LEU A 103 6.45 -2.34 -11.89
N ALA A 104 6.12 -1.27 -11.16
CA ALA A 104 6.21 0.10 -11.66
C ALA A 104 7.65 0.47 -12.11
N LYS A 105 8.68 0.04 -11.35
CA LYS A 105 10.09 0.24 -11.78
C LYS A 105 10.40 -0.51 -13.08
N ALA A 106 9.93 -1.75 -13.21
CA ALA A 106 10.10 -2.53 -14.45
C ALA A 106 9.38 -1.87 -15.63
N CYS A 107 8.13 -1.41 -15.45
CA CYS A 107 7.39 -0.67 -16.47
C CYS A 107 8.14 0.58 -16.92
N ASN A 108 8.70 1.35 -15.98
CA ASN A 108 9.51 2.53 -16.30
C ASN A 108 10.76 2.17 -17.13
N LEU A 109 11.46 1.09 -16.77
CA LEU A 109 12.63 0.60 -17.54
C LEU A 109 12.24 0.07 -18.93
N ALA A 110 11.03 -0.48 -19.06
CA ALA A 110 10.48 -1.01 -20.30
C ALA A 110 9.80 0.06 -21.18
N GLY A 111 9.72 1.32 -20.72
CA GLY A 111 9.02 2.41 -21.42
C GLY A 111 7.49 2.24 -21.45
N VAL A 112 6.94 1.47 -20.53
CA VAL A 112 5.48 1.27 -20.37
C VAL A 112 4.91 2.43 -19.55
N GLN A 113 3.81 3.01 -20.01
CA GLN A 113 3.10 4.03 -19.23
C GLN A 113 2.37 3.39 -18.04
N VAL A 114 2.74 3.81 -16.83
CA VAL A 114 2.06 3.44 -15.59
C VAL A 114 0.96 4.45 -15.33
N VAL A 115 -0.30 3.99 -15.30
CA VAL A 115 -1.44 4.84 -14.96
C VAL A 115 -1.53 4.96 -13.44
N PRO A 116 -1.75 6.16 -12.87
CA PRO A 116 -1.96 6.30 -11.43
C PRO A 116 -3.23 5.57 -10.99
N SER A 117 -3.06 4.41 -10.34
CA SER A 117 -4.13 3.60 -9.75
C SER A 117 -3.96 3.53 -8.22
N PRO A 118 -5.01 3.28 -7.42
CA PRO A 118 -4.85 3.00 -6.01
C PRO A 118 -3.85 1.87 -5.76
N LEU A 119 -2.94 2.07 -4.81
CA LEU A 119 -1.99 1.05 -4.35
C LEU A 119 -2.69 -0.29 -4.08
N GLY A 120 -2.18 -1.37 -4.66
CA GLY A 120 -2.70 -2.72 -4.45
C GLY A 120 -3.89 -3.12 -5.33
N ASP A 121 -4.25 -2.35 -6.38
CA ASP A 121 -5.28 -2.74 -7.34
C ASP A 121 -4.86 -3.99 -8.15
N PRO A 122 -5.53 -5.15 -7.97
CA PRO A 122 -5.14 -6.39 -8.65
C PRO A 122 -5.30 -6.33 -10.18
N ALA A 123 -6.25 -5.52 -10.69
CA ALA A 123 -6.51 -5.44 -12.12
C ALA A 123 -5.39 -4.70 -12.85
N GLU A 124 -4.94 -3.58 -12.29
CA GLU A 124 -3.82 -2.81 -12.84
C GLU A 124 -2.50 -3.57 -12.71
N ARG A 125 -2.27 -4.26 -11.60
CA ARG A 125 -1.13 -5.19 -11.46
C ARG A 125 -1.11 -6.18 -12.61
N PHE A 126 -2.21 -6.89 -12.85
CA PHE A 126 -2.28 -7.89 -13.92
C PHE A 126 -2.03 -7.28 -15.31
N ARG A 127 -2.58 -6.08 -15.58
CA ARG A 127 -2.32 -5.35 -16.83
C ARG A 127 -0.83 -5.07 -17.02
N GLU A 128 -0.15 -4.57 -15.99
CA GLU A 128 1.28 -4.29 -16.01
C GLU A 128 2.13 -5.56 -16.22
N GLU A 129 1.75 -6.66 -15.58
CA GLU A 129 2.44 -7.95 -15.74
C GLU A 129 2.38 -8.45 -17.19
N VAL A 130 1.20 -8.39 -17.82
CA VAL A 130 1.01 -8.79 -19.22
C VAL A 130 1.82 -7.90 -20.16
N GLU A 131 1.77 -6.59 -19.97
CA GLU A 131 2.48 -5.62 -20.81
C GLU A 131 4.01 -5.81 -20.75
N LEU A 132 4.53 -6.19 -19.58
CA LEU A 132 5.93 -6.54 -19.38
C LEU A 132 6.29 -7.88 -20.03
N ALA A 133 5.44 -8.90 -19.88
CA ALA A 133 5.64 -10.20 -20.50
C ALA A 133 5.67 -10.10 -22.03
N GLU A 134 4.81 -9.29 -22.64
CA GLU A 134 4.82 -9.01 -24.09
C GLU A 134 6.14 -8.37 -24.57
N ARG A 135 6.84 -7.65 -23.69
CA ARG A 135 8.17 -7.06 -23.95
C ARG A 135 9.33 -8.00 -23.62
N GLY A 136 9.05 -9.26 -23.30
CA GLY A 136 10.06 -10.28 -23.00
C GLY A 136 10.62 -10.20 -21.59
N TRP A 137 9.99 -9.45 -20.68
CA TRP A 137 10.34 -9.52 -19.26
C TRP A 137 9.83 -10.83 -18.66
N SER A 138 10.65 -11.42 -17.78
CA SER A 138 10.27 -12.60 -17.03
C SER A 138 10.87 -12.52 -15.63
N TRP A 139 10.16 -13.11 -14.66
CA TRP A 139 10.59 -13.19 -13.27
C TRP A 139 9.85 -14.32 -12.54
#